data_AF-A0A7C4ZA46-F1
#
_entry.id   AF-A0A7C4ZA46-F1
#
_cell.length_a   1.000
_cell.length_b   1.000
_cell.length_c   1.000
_cell.angle_alpha   90.00
_cell.angle_beta   90.00
_cell.angle_gamma   90.00
#
_symmetry.space_group_name_H-M   'P 1'
#
loop_
_entity.id
_entity.type
_entity.pdbx_description
1 polymer ?
#
loop_
_entity_poly.entity_id
_entity_poly.type
_entity_poly.pdbx_seq_one_letter_code
_entity_poly.pdbx_strand_id
1 'polypeptide(L)'
;MWGEELGWRGFLFTKLKPLGFIPSTLIIGTLWGIWHAPIIAMGHNFPQHPLEGIFLMTLFCITFSFIMNYFREKSGSVILSSIMHGTLNGTAGLYIYGNTIRNDILYNITGTSGIIAITITTVIIFILDKQTFTQKTENN
;
A
#
# COMPACT_ATOMS: atom_id res chain seq x y z
N MET A 1 10.59 5.55 4.27
CA MET A 1 9.37 6.15 4.86
C MET A 1 9.10 7.56 4.35
N TRP A 2 9.48 8.64 5.05
CA TRP A 2 9.11 10.02 4.67
C TRP A 2 9.47 10.40 3.22
N GLY A 3 10.67 10.03 2.76
CA GLY A 3 11.09 10.29 1.37
C GLY A 3 10.25 9.58 0.31
N GLU A 4 9.87 8.31 0.56
CA GLU A 4 9.00 7.55 -0.35
C GLU A 4 7.60 8.16 -0.40
N GLU A 5 7.04 8.51 0.76
CA GLU A 5 5.68 9.07 0.83
C GLU A 5 5.58 10.47 0.22
N LEU A 6 6.64 11.28 0.31
CA LEU A 6 6.71 12.54 -0.42
C LEU A 6 6.63 12.32 -1.93
N GLY A 7 7.24 11.27 -2.48
CA GLY A 7 7.14 10.91 -3.89
C GLY A 7 5.75 10.39 -4.25
N TRP A 8 5.30 9.33 -3.58
CA TRP A 8 4.06 8.61 -3.94
C TRP A 8 2.79 9.40 -3.61
N ARG A 9 2.66 9.90 -2.37
CA ARG A 9 1.45 10.58 -1.89
C ARG A 9 1.57 12.10 -1.78
N GLY A 10 2.79 12.62 -1.78
CA GLY A 10 3.05 14.04 -1.91
C GLY A 10 2.93 14.49 -3.36
N PHE A 11 3.84 14.04 -4.21
CA PHE A 11 3.93 14.49 -5.60
C PHE A 11 2.98 13.74 -6.54
N LEU A 12 3.11 12.42 -6.65
CA LEU A 12 2.40 11.65 -7.68
C LEU A 12 0.89 11.64 -7.46
N PHE A 13 0.42 11.45 -6.22
CA PHE A 13 -1.01 11.54 -5.90
C PHE A 13 -1.60 12.91 -6.22
N THR A 14 -0.92 14.00 -5.90
CA THR A 14 -1.38 15.35 -6.26
C THR A 14 -1.44 15.55 -7.78
N LYS A 15 -0.51 14.97 -8.54
CA LYS A 15 -0.52 15.04 -10.01
C LYS A 15 -1.60 14.17 -10.65
N LEU A 16 -1.93 13.04 -10.04
CA LEU A 16 -2.97 12.13 -10.55
C LEU A 16 -4.37 12.51 -10.06
N LYS A 17 -4.51 13.36 -9.04
CA LYS A 17 -5.79 13.81 -8.48
C LYS A 17 -6.87 14.16 -9.53
N PRO A 18 -6.56 14.77 -10.69
CA PRO A 18 -7.54 15.02 -11.74
C PRO A 18 -8.21 13.76 -12.34
N LEU A 19 -7.63 12.57 -12.16
CA LEU A 19 -8.21 11.29 -12.59
C LEU A 19 -9.24 10.76 -11.58
N GLY A 20 -9.39 11.40 -10.43
CA GLY A 20 -10.22 10.94 -9.31
C GLY A 20 -9.47 9.98 -8.37
N PHE A 21 -10.09 9.70 -7.23
CA PHE A 21 -9.44 8.97 -6.14
C PHE A 21 -9.05 7.53 -6.51
N ILE A 22 -9.97 6.77 -7.11
CA ILE A 22 -9.75 5.35 -7.43
C ILE A 22 -8.65 5.18 -8.49
N PRO A 23 -8.70 5.83 -9.68
CA PRO A 23 -7.66 5.65 -10.68
C PRO A 23 -6.29 6.10 -10.20
N SER A 24 -6.21 7.23 -9.48
CA SER A 24 -4.96 7.72 -8.88
C SER A 24 -4.36 6.70 -7.92
N THR A 25 -5.19 6.11 -7.07
CA THR A 25 -4.77 5.13 -6.07
C THR A 25 -4.31 3.83 -6.69
N LEU A 26 -5.03 3.33 -7.69
CA LEU A 26 -4.63 2.13 -8.43
C LEU A 26 -3.26 2.31 -9.11
N ILE A 27 -3.08 3.43 -9.83
CA ILE A 27 -1.81 3.73 -10.51
C ILE A 27 -0.65 3.79 -9.50
N ILE A 28 -0.82 4.51 -8.40
CA ILE A 28 0.24 4.64 -7.38
C ILE A 28 0.54 3.29 -6.74
N GLY A 29 -0.49 2.55 -6.33
CA GLY A 29 -0.33 1.25 -5.71
C GLY A 29 0.39 0.24 -6.61
N THR A 30 0.05 0.21 -7.89
CA THR A 30 0.71 -0.65 -8.88
C THR A 30 2.17 -0.24 -9.08
N LEU A 31 2.45 1.05 -9.31
CA LEU A 31 3.82 1.52 -9.52
C LEU A 31 4.70 1.30 -8.29
N TRP A 32 4.16 1.55 -7.09
CA TRP A 32 4.86 1.32 -5.84
C TRP A 32 5.11 -0.18 -5.59
N GLY A 33 4.15 -1.04 -5.91
CA GLY A 33 4.31 -2.49 -5.88
C GLY A 33 5.42 -2.99 -6.81
N ILE A 34 5.41 -2.55 -8.06
CA ILE A 34 6.43 -2.89 -9.07
C ILE A 34 7.81 -2.35 -8.65
N TRP A 35 7.88 -1.19 -8.00
CA TRP A 35 9.13 -0.64 -7.49
C TRP A 35 9.83 -1.57 -6.49
N HIS A 36 9.08 -2.43 -5.78
CA HIS A 36 9.66 -3.46 -4.91
C HIS A 36 10.14 -4.72 -5.67
N ALA A 37 9.88 -4.86 -6.96
CA ALA A 37 10.20 -6.08 -7.69
C ALA A 37 11.69 -6.50 -7.62
N PRO A 38 12.68 -5.60 -7.78
CA PRO A 38 14.09 -5.99 -7.70
C PRO A 38 14.48 -6.53 -6.32
N ILE A 39 13.99 -5.90 -5.25
CA ILE A 39 14.35 -6.31 -3.88
C ILE A 39 13.68 -7.63 -3.50
N ILE A 40 12.46 -7.87 -3.97
CA ILE A 40 11.77 -9.16 -3.76
C ILE A 40 12.42 -10.27 -4.59
N ALA A 41 12.85 -9.98 -5.82
CA ALA A 41 13.58 -10.94 -6.64
C ALA A 41 14.92 -11.37 -5.99
N MET A 42 15.50 -10.52 -5.14
CA MET A 42 16.67 -10.85 -4.30
C MET A 42 16.32 -11.65 -3.03
N GLY A 43 15.05 -12.04 -2.84
CA GLY A 43 14.58 -12.87 -1.72
C GLY A 43 14.12 -12.09 -0.49
N HIS A 44 14.00 -10.76 -0.55
CA HIS A 44 13.41 -10.00 0.55
C HIS A 44 11.88 -10.19 0.59
N ASN A 45 11.32 -10.32 1.81
CA ASN A 45 9.91 -10.63 2.09
C ASN A 45 9.45 -12.03 1.63
N PHE A 46 9.80 -12.46 0.42
CA PHE A 46 9.39 -13.74 -0.15
C PHE A 46 10.59 -14.59 -0.57
N PRO A 47 11.44 -15.04 0.38
CA PRO A 47 12.64 -15.81 0.06
C PRO A 47 12.34 -17.17 -0.60
N GLN A 48 11.18 -17.77 -0.33
CA GLN A 48 10.80 -19.08 -0.89
C GLN A 48 10.08 -18.94 -2.24
N HIS A 49 9.41 -17.80 -2.46
CA HIS A 49 8.55 -17.55 -3.62
C HIS A 49 8.74 -16.13 -4.19
N PRO A 50 9.93 -15.79 -4.72
CA PRO A 50 10.24 -14.42 -5.12
C PRO A 50 9.39 -13.92 -6.30
N LEU A 51 9.06 -14.76 -7.27
CA LEU A 51 8.26 -14.34 -8.44
C LEU A 51 6.80 -14.09 -8.04
N GLU A 52 6.20 -15.02 -7.30
CA GLU A 52 4.85 -14.88 -6.74
C GLU A 52 4.80 -13.72 -5.74
N GLY A 53 5.88 -13.51 -4.99
CA GLY A 53 6.06 -12.43 -4.04
C GLY A 53 5.95 -11.05 -4.68
N ILE A 54 6.44 -10.86 -5.91
CA ILE A 54 6.29 -9.60 -6.64
C ILE A 54 4.81 -9.30 -6.90
N PHE A 55 4.05 -10.32 -7.30
CA PHE A 55 2.61 -10.19 -7.51
C PHE A 55 1.87 -9.89 -6.20
N LEU A 56 2.17 -10.63 -5.14
CA LEU A 56 1.55 -10.43 -3.82
C LEU A 56 1.88 -9.06 -3.23
N MET A 57 3.14 -8.62 -3.31
CA MET A 57 3.53 -7.27 -2.90
C MET A 57 2.79 -6.22 -3.71
N THR A 58 2.63 -6.43 -5.02
CA THR A 58 1.89 -5.47 -5.85
C THR A 58 0.43 -5.35 -5.40
N LEU A 59 -0.24 -6.48 -5.14
CA LEU A 59 -1.60 -6.49 -4.61
C LEU A 59 -1.69 -5.86 -3.22
N PHE A 60 -0.70 -6.12 -2.35
CA PHE A 60 -0.57 -5.49 -1.05
C PHE A 60 -0.42 -3.96 -1.17
N CYS A 61 0.50 -3.48 -2.01
CA CYS A 61 0.71 -2.05 -2.24
C CYS A 61 -0.53 -1.36 -2.80
N ILE A 62 -1.30 -2.02 -3.68
CA ILE A 62 -2.57 -1.51 -4.19
C ILE A 62 -3.57 -1.34 -3.04
N THR A 63 -3.85 -2.41 -2.30
CA THR A 63 -4.83 -2.38 -1.21
C THR A 63 -4.43 -1.41 -0.11
N PHE A 64 -3.15 -1.38 0.28
CA PHE A 64 -2.66 -0.46 1.30
C PHE A 64 -2.67 1.00 0.85
N SER A 65 -2.45 1.26 -0.46
CA SER A 65 -2.54 2.60 -1.02
C SER A 65 -3.94 3.21 -0.87
N PHE A 66 -5.02 2.41 -0.88
CA PHE A 66 -6.36 2.93 -0.60
C PHE A 66 -6.47 3.55 0.78
N ILE A 67 -5.92 2.89 1.80
CA ILE A 67 -5.95 3.41 3.18
C ILE A 67 -5.03 4.64 3.29
N MET A 68 -3.81 4.56 2.75
CA MET A 68 -2.84 5.66 2.84
C MET A 68 -3.30 6.92 2.09
N ASN A 69 -3.86 6.75 0.88
CA ASN A 69 -4.37 7.86 0.09
C ASN A 69 -5.67 8.42 0.68
N TYR A 70 -6.52 7.58 1.29
CA TYR A 70 -7.70 8.04 2.01
C TYR A 70 -7.31 9.00 3.14
N PHE A 71 -6.36 8.60 3.99
CA PHE A 71 -5.88 9.47 5.08
C PHE A 71 -5.12 10.69 4.57
N ARG A 72 -4.37 10.56 3.47
CA ARG A 72 -3.75 11.71 2.80
C ARG A 72 -4.79 12.72 2.31
N GLU A 73 -5.87 12.26 1.70
CA GLU A 73 -6.95 13.12 1.20
C GLU A 73 -7.68 13.81 2.36
N LYS A 74 -7.96 13.08 3.45
CA LYS A 74 -8.61 13.65 4.64
C LYS A 74 -7.75 14.63 5.42
N SER A 75 -6.46 14.36 5.54
CA SER A 75 -5.55 15.18 6.35
C SER A 75 -4.87 16.30 5.56
N GLY A 76 -4.85 16.21 4.22
CA GLY A 76 -4.04 17.07 3.37
C GLY A 76 -2.53 16.91 3.56
N SER A 77 -2.07 15.95 4.38
CA SER A 77 -0.68 15.80 4.82
C SER A 77 -0.13 14.39 4.56
N VAL A 78 1.15 14.28 4.19
CA VAL A 78 1.83 12.97 3.98
C VAL A 78 2.31 12.35 5.28
N ILE A 79 2.23 13.10 6.38
CA ILE A 79 2.78 12.68 7.67
C ILE A 79 2.10 11.40 8.16
N LEU A 80 0.76 11.35 8.09
CA LEU A 80 0.01 10.17 8.54
C LEU A 80 0.32 8.94 7.68
N SER A 81 0.36 9.10 6.35
CA SER A 81 0.80 8.04 5.44
C SER A 81 2.23 7.58 5.77
N SER A 82 3.13 8.50 6.09
CA SER A 82 4.52 8.19 6.45
C SER A 82 4.64 7.42 7.77
N ILE A 83 3.81 7.76 8.76
CA ILE A 83 3.75 7.02 10.03
C ILE A 83 3.19 5.62 9.79
N MET A 84 2.11 5.49 9.00
CA MET A 84 1.53 4.18 8.68
C MET A 84 2.52 3.26 7.97
N HIS A 85 3.22 3.76 6.95
CA HIS A 85 4.27 3.02 6.28
C HIS A 85 5.42 2.70 7.25
N GLY A 86 5.82 3.69 8.07
CA GLY A 86 6.75 3.56 9.19
C GLY A 86 6.50 2.33 10.05
N THR A 87 5.28 2.30 10.61
CA THR A 87 4.79 1.24 11.48
C THR A 87 4.76 -0.09 10.75
N LEU A 88 4.34 -0.14 9.49
CA LEU A 88 4.27 -1.37 8.71
C LEU A 88 5.66 -2.02 8.54
N ASN A 89 6.69 -1.28 8.14
CA ASN A 89 8.00 -1.93 7.97
C ASN A 89 8.63 -2.28 9.32
N GLY A 90 8.33 -1.50 10.38
CA GLY A 90 8.72 -1.86 11.75
C GLY A 90 8.12 -3.19 12.20
N THR A 91 6.81 -3.39 11.98
CA THR A 91 6.13 -4.65 12.33
C THR A 91 6.55 -5.80 11.42
N ALA A 92 6.74 -5.56 10.12
CA ALA A 92 7.26 -6.54 9.16
C ALA A 92 8.67 -7.02 9.56
N GLY A 93 9.54 -6.11 9.99
CA GLY A 93 10.90 -6.44 10.45
C GLY A 93 10.89 -7.34 11.69
N LEU A 94 10.00 -7.08 12.64
CA LEU A 94 9.80 -7.94 13.83
C LEU A 94 9.27 -9.33 13.45
N TYR A 95 8.38 -9.39 12.44
CA TYR A 95 7.80 -10.64 11.97
C TYR A 95 8.85 -11.58 11.34
N ILE A 96 9.76 -11.03 10.52
CA ILE A 96 10.84 -11.78 9.87
C ILE A 96 11.77 -12.43 10.90
N TYR A 97 12.07 -11.75 12.02
CA TYR A 97 12.94 -12.28 13.08
C TYR A 97 12.33 -13.50 13.81
N GLY A 98 10.99 -13.59 13.89
CA GLY A 98 10.30 -14.63 14.66
C GLY A 98 9.78 -15.84 13.87
N ASN A 99 9.74 -15.79 12.53
CA ASN A 99 9.00 -16.77 11.71
C ASN A 99 9.75 -17.30 10.47
N THR A 100 11.07 -17.46 10.55
CA THR A 100 11.93 -17.90 9.42
C THR A 100 11.61 -19.28 8.81
N ILE A 101 10.72 -20.08 9.42
CA ILE A 101 10.41 -21.47 9.01
C ILE A 101 8.97 -21.61 8.44
N ARG A 102 8.20 -20.52 8.37
CA ARG A 102 6.79 -20.56 7.91
C ARG A 102 6.66 -20.22 6.41
N ASN A 103 5.56 -20.65 5.81
CA ASN A 103 5.19 -20.31 4.43
C ASN A 103 5.00 -18.78 4.30
N ASP A 104 5.88 -18.13 3.54
CA ASP A 104 5.94 -16.68 3.37
C ASP A 104 4.77 -16.11 2.57
N ILE A 105 4.10 -16.91 1.73
CA ILE A 105 2.87 -16.50 1.06
C ILE A 105 1.73 -16.29 2.07
N LEU A 106 1.55 -17.22 3.00
CA LEU A 106 0.39 -17.21 3.90
C LEU A 106 0.54 -16.23 5.06
N TYR A 107 1.69 -16.27 5.73
CA TYR A 107 1.85 -15.65 7.05
C TYR A 107 2.60 -14.32 7.01
N ASN A 108 3.23 -13.96 5.89
CA ASN A 108 3.85 -12.66 5.74
C ASN A 108 2.77 -11.55 5.76
N ILE A 109 3.07 -10.44 6.43
CA ILE A 109 2.22 -9.24 6.47
C ILE A 109 1.96 -8.64 5.07
N THR A 110 2.88 -8.85 4.13
CA THR A 110 2.73 -8.48 2.72
C THR A 110 2.16 -9.62 1.86
N GLY A 111 1.99 -10.80 2.46
CA GLY A 111 1.35 -11.97 1.87
C GLY A 111 -0.17 -11.99 2.08
N THR A 112 -0.80 -13.15 1.91
CA THR A 112 -2.26 -13.26 1.83
C THR A 112 -2.97 -12.80 3.09
N SER A 113 -2.43 -13.10 4.28
CA SER A 113 -3.05 -12.72 5.55
C SER A 113 -3.18 -11.20 5.71
N GLY A 114 -2.11 -10.46 5.42
CA GLY A 114 -2.15 -9.01 5.49
C GLY A 114 -2.96 -8.36 4.37
N ILE A 115 -2.92 -8.91 3.15
CA ILE A 115 -3.78 -8.47 2.04
C ILE A 115 -5.26 -8.60 2.42
N ILE A 116 -5.67 -9.73 3.00
CA ILE A 116 -7.05 -9.93 3.45
C ILE A 116 -7.42 -8.88 4.52
N ALA A 117 -6.58 -8.70 5.53
CA ALA A 117 -6.84 -7.74 6.61
C ALA A 117 -7.01 -6.30 6.08
N ILE A 118 -6.08 -5.85 5.23
CA ILE A 118 -6.10 -4.50 4.64
C ILE A 118 -7.26 -4.33 3.66
N THR A 119 -7.61 -5.37 2.91
CA THR A 119 -8.77 -5.35 2.02
C THR A 119 -10.06 -5.18 2.82
N ILE A 120 -10.21 -5.93 3.92
CA ILE A 120 -11.37 -5.78 4.82
C ILE A 120 -11.42 -4.36 5.37
N THR A 121 -10.30 -3.81 5.87
CA THR A 121 -10.24 -2.42 6.35
C THR A 121 -10.61 -1.42 5.26
N THR A 122 -10.11 -1.61 4.03
CA THR A 122 -10.42 -0.76 2.88
C THR A 122 -11.91 -0.79 2.55
N VAL A 123 -12.52 -1.98 2.55
CA VAL A 123 -13.96 -2.14 2.31
C VAL A 123 -14.79 -1.47 3.41
N ILE A 124 -14.38 -1.60 4.67
CA ILE A 124 -15.04 -0.92 5.79
C ILE A 124 -14.96 0.60 5.61
N ILE A 125 -13.78 1.15 5.30
CA ILE A 125 -13.61 2.59 5.04
C ILE A 125 -14.48 3.03 3.87
N PHE A 126 -14.52 2.26 2.79
CA PHE A 126 -15.37 2.54 1.63
C PHE A 126 -16.86 2.57 2.01
N ILE A 127 -17.34 1.63 2.83
CA ILE A 127 -18.72 1.58 3.28
C ILE A 127 -19.06 2.80 4.16
N LEU A 128 -18.14 3.19 5.05
CA LEU A 128 -18.32 4.30 5.99
C LEU A 128 -18.20 5.68 5.33
N ASP A 129 -17.38 5.82 4.29
CA ASP A 129 -17.15 7.09 3.60
C ASP A 129 -17.03 6.92 2.08
N LYS A 130 -18.18 6.65 1.45
CA LYS A 130 -18.28 6.52 0.00
C LYS A 130 -17.90 7.81 -0.75
N GLN A 131 -18.14 8.97 -0.14
CA GLN A 131 -17.99 10.26 -0.81
C GLN A 131 -16.56 10.47 -1.30
N THR A 132 -15.57 10.16 -0.46
CA THR A 132 -14.14 10.26 -0.80
C THR A 132 -13.77 9.43 -2.02
N PHE A 133 -14.37 8.24 -2.18
CA PHE A 133 -14.09 7.34 -3.30
C PHE A 133 -14.83 7.72 -4.58
N THR A 134 -15.93 8.46 -4.46
CA THR A 134 -16.78 8.90 -5.58
C THR A 134 -16.54 10.34 -6.00
N GLN A 135 -15.56 11.05 -5.41
CA GLN A 135 -15.24 12.42 -5.80
C GLN A 135 -14.91 12.47 -7.30
N LYS A 136 -15.86 12.96 -8.09
CA LYS A 136 -15.60 13.44 -9.45
C LYS A 136 -14.97 14.82 -9.31
N THR A 137 -13.94 15.06 -10.10
CA THR A 137 -13.37 16.39 -10.27
C THR A 137 -14.46 17.34 -10.73
N GLU A 138 -14.86 18.26 -9.87
CA GLU A 138 -15.50 19.50 -10.33
C GLU A 138 -14.44 20.25 -11.12
N ASN A 139 -14.63 20.29 -12.44
CA ASN A 139 -13.83 21.12 -13.33
C ASN A 139 -14.13 22.58 -12.97
N ASN A 140 -13.18 23.25 -12.32
CA ASN A 140 -13.09 24.71 -12.30
C ASN A 140 -12.23 25.17 -13.48
#